data_AF-A0A3S1MXM7-F1
#
_entry.id   AF-A0A3S1MXM7-F1
#
_cell.length_a   1.000
_cell.length_b   1.000
_cell.length_c   1.000
_cell.angle_alpha   90.00
_cell.angle_beta   90.00
_cell.angle_gamma   90.00
#
_symmetry.space_group_name_H-M   'P 1'
#
loop_
_entity.id
_entity.type
_entity.pdbx_description
1 polymer ?
#
loop_
_entity_poly.entity_id
_entity_poly.type
_entity_poly.pdbx_seq_one_letter_code
_entity_poly.pdbx_strand_id
1 'polypeptide(L)' 'MGGGSKITEIAGIAGRVAKCSPCGGCRQRLAEFCRPETKLYLCDNGGVVETVTMGDMLPYGFRGDILK' A
#
# COMPACT_ATOMS: atom_id res chain seq x y z
N MET A 1 -18.21 -7.22 -4.38
CA MET A 1 -17.65 -6.42 -5.50
C MET A 1 -16.62 -7.27 -6.20
N GLY A 2 -16.76 -7.48 -7.52
CA GLY A 2 -15.86 -8.30 -8.33
C GLY A 2 -14.58 -7.55 -8.69
N GLY A 3 -13.45 -8.22 -8.55
CA GLY A 3 -12.10 -7.75 -8.92
C GLY A 3 -11.08 -8.51 -8.08
N GLY A 4 -10.06 -9.16 -8.61
CA GLY A 4 -9.43 -9.07 -9.92
C GLY A 4 -7.93 -9.14 -9.65
N SER A 5 -7.42 -10.33 -9.32
CA SER A 5 -6.03 -10.63 -8.90
C SER A 5 -5.57 -9.94 -7.60
N LYS A 6 -4.55 -10.52 -6.94
CA LYS A 6 -3.86 -9.91 -5.79
C LYS A 6 -2.73 -9.01 -6.28
N ILE A 7 -2.58 -7.83 -5.69
CA ILE A 7 -1.47 -6.91 -5.99
C ILE A 7 -0.18 -7.48 -5.38
N THR A 8 0.86 -7.62 -6.20
CA THR A 8 2.16 -8.15 -5.77
C THR A 8 3.07 -7.05 -5.24
N GLU A 9 3.09 -5.88 -5.88
CA GLU A 9 3.95 -4.73 -5.56
C GLU A 9 3.29 -3.40 -5.95
N ILE A 10 3.62 -2.32 -5.25
CA ILE A 10 3.05 -0.97 -5.43
C ILE A 10 4.17 0.06 -5.41
N ALA A 11 4.09 1.10 -6.26
CA ALA A 11 4.96 2.27 -6.19
C ALA A 11 4.12 3.55 -6.06
N GLY A 12 4.44 4.39 -5.06
CA GLY A 12 3.84 5.70 -4.84
C GLY A 12 4.80 6.81 -5.23
N ILE A 13 4.41 7.69 -6.15
CA ILE A 13 5.22 8.83 -6.62
C ILE A 13 4.35 10.09 -6.52
N ALA A 14 4.91 11.17 -5.97
CA ALA A 14 4.29 12.49 -6.03
C ALA A 14 5.37 13.57 -6.16
N GLY A 15 5.21 14.47 -7.14
CA GLY A 15 6.29 15.32 -7.63
C GLY A 15 6.83 16.39 -6.67
N ARG A 16 6.23 16.54 -5.48
CA ARG A 16 6.59 17.56 -4.48
C ARG A 16 6.73 17.00 -3.07
N VAL A 17 6.97 15.70 -2.92
CA VAL A 17 7.22 15.08 -1.61
C VAL A 17 8.50 14.25 -1.66
N ALA A 18 9.28 14.28 -0.59
CA ALA A 18 10.51 13.48 -0.46
C ALA A 18 10.21 11.98 -0.30
N LYS A 19 8.98 11.63 0.07
CA LYS A 19 8.53 10.24 0.26
C LYS A 19 7.02 10.16 0.15
N CYS A 20 6.52 9.54 -0.92
CA CYS A 20 5.07 9.41 -1.13
C CYS A 20 4.49 8.25 -0.31
N SER A 21 4.21 8.49 0.97
CA SER A 21 3.43 7.57 1.81
C SER A 21 1.94 7.66 1.47
N PRO A 22 1.22 6.53 1.31
CA PRO A 22 -0.24 6.56 1.13
C PRO A 22 -0.94 7.12 2.38
N CYS A 23 -2.06 7.82 2.18
CA CYS A 23 -2.93 8.26 3.27
C CYS A 23 -3.75 7.09 3.86
N GLY A 24 -4.43 7.32 4.99
CA GLY A 24 -5.22 6.28 5.69
C GLY A 24 -6.25 5.59 4.79
N GLY A 25 -7.02 6.35 4.01
CA GLY A 25 -8.01 5.79 3.10
C GLY A 25 -7.39 4.92 1.99
N CYS A 26 -6.26 5.35 1.42
CA CYS A 26 -5.52 4.55 0.44
C CYS A 26 -5.00 3.25 1.05
N ARG A 27 -4.43 3.31 2.26
CA ARG A 27 -3.92 2.10 2.96
C ARG A 27 -5.04 1.08 3.14
N GLN A 28 -6.22 1.51 3.58
CA GLN A 28 -7.37 0.63 3.78
C GLN A 28 -7.82 -0.03 2.46
N ARG A 29 -7.95 0.77 1.40
CA ARG A 29 -8.44 0.26 0.11
C ARG A 29 -7.42 -0.66 -0.57
N LEU A 30 -6.12 -0.36 -0.45
CA LEU A 30 -5.06 -1.23 -0.94
C LEU A 30 -5.05 -2.56 -0.17
N ALA A 31 -5.29 -2.55 1.14
CA ALA A 31 -5.31 -3.75 1.97
C ALA A 31 -6.40 -4.77 1.55
N GLU A 32 -7.48 -4.34 0.88
CA GLU A 32 -8.48 -5.24 0.31
C GLU A 32 -7.91 -6.14 -0.81
N PHE A 33 -6.89 -5.66 -1.52
CA PHE A 33 -6.31 -6.31 -2.71
C PHE A 33 -4.86 -6.80 -2.50
N CYS A 34 -4.21 -6.44 -1.40
CA CYS A 34 -2.83 -6.81 -1.06
C CYS A 34 -2.74 -7.96 -0.06
N ARG A 35 -1.52 -8.51 0.10
CA ARG A 35 -1.13 -9.31 1.26
C ARG A 35 -0.28 -8.44 2.20
N PRO A 36 -0.11 -8.81 3.49
CA PRO A 36 0.77 -8.06 4.39
C PRO A 36 2.20 -7.92 3.84
N GLU A 37 2.68 -8.90 3.09
CA GLU A 37 4.02 -8.93 2.52
C GLU A 37 4.15 -8.15 1.19
N THR A 38 3.04 -7.64 0.63
CA THR A 38 3.06 -6.82 -0.60
C THR A 38 3.97 -5.62 -0.39
N LYS A 39 4.95 -5.44 -1.28
CA LYS A 39 5.91 -4.34 -1.19
C LYS A 39 5.29 -3.02 -1.62
N LEU A 40 5.60 -1.96 -0.88
CA LEU A 40 5.32 -0.57 -1.21
C LEU A 40 6.63 0.19 -1.38
N TYR A 41 6.89 0.66 -2.59
CA TYR A 41 7.99 1.56 -2.91
C TYR A 41 7.52 3.00 -2.73
N LEU A 42 8.12 3.69 -1.75
CA LEU A 42 7.88 5.10 -1.49
C LEU A 42 8.92 5.88 -2.28
N CYS A 43 8.47 6.57 -3.32
CA CYS A 43 9.35 7.21 -4.27
C CYS A 43 9.31 8.75 -4.16
N ASP A 44 10.37 9.36 -4.65
CA ASP A 44 10.44 10.76 -5.03
C ASP A 44 10.73 10.88 -6.55
N ASN A 45 11.17 12.06 -7.02
CA ASN A 45 11.50 12.27 -8.43
C ASN A 45 12.80 11.56 -8.88
N GLY A 46 13.62 11.08 -7.94
CA GLY A 46 14.87 10.37 -8.18
C GLY A 46 14.73 8.84 -8.15
N GLY A 47 13.62 8.31 -7.64
CA GLY A 47 13.33 6.87 -7.63
C GLY A 47 12.83 6.39 -6.27
N VAL A 48 13.13 5.13 -5.93
CA VAL A 48 12.72 4.51 -4.66
C VAL A 48 13.56 5.08 -3.52
N VAL A 49 12.90 5.73 -2.56
CA VAL A 49 13.54 6.25 -1.34
C VAL A 49 13.49 5.23 -0.22
N GLU A 50 12.36 4.51 -0.10
CA GLU A 50 12.14 3.51 0.94
C GLU A 50 11.24 2.40 0.40
N THR A 51 11.52 1.15 0.81
CA THR A 51 10.61 0.03 0.58
C THR A 51 10.06 -0.42 1.92
N VAL A 52 8.74 -0.49 2.02
CA VAL A 52 8.02 -1.01 3.18
C VAL A 52 7.08 -2.13 2.75
N THR A 53 6.43 -2.79 3.71
CA THR A 53 5.35 -3.74 3.41
C THR A 53 3.98 -3.14 3.67
N MET A 54 2.94 -3.74 3.10
CA MET A 54 1.57 -3.35 3.38
C MET A 54 1.20 -3.59 4.85
N GLY A 55 1.80 -4.60 5.49
CA GLY A 55 1.67 -4.86 6.93
C GLY A 55 2.23 -3.72 7.79
N ASP A 56 3.37 -3.16 7.42
CA ASP A 56 3.96 -2.01 8.13
C ASP A 56 3.09 -0.75 8.02
N MET A 57 2.42 -0.59 6.87
CA MET A 57 1.57 0.57 6.60
C MET A 57 0.22 0.51 7.31
N LEU A 58 -0.24 -0.68 7.67
CA LEU A 58 -1.56 -0.90 8.29
C LEU A 58 -1.55 -2.11 9.27
N PRO A 59 -0.76 -2.07 10.35
CA PRO A 59 -0.46 -3.24 11.21
C PRO A 59 -1.68 -3.79 11.96
N TYR A 60 -2.67 -2.95 12.23
CA TYR A 60 -3.92 -3.31 12.90
C TYR A 60 -5.14 -2.88 12.09
N GLY A 61 -4.98 -2.88 10.77
CA GLY A 61 -6.03 -2.51 9.83
C GLY A 61 -7.22 -3.43 9.90
N PHE A 62 -8.37 -2.87 9.59
CA PHE A 62 -9.53 -3.69 9.30
C PHE A 62 -9.25 -4.57 8.08
N ARG A 63 -9.45 -5.88 8.22
CA ARG A 63 -9.25 -6.83 7.13
C ARG A 63 -10.62 -7.33 6.67
N GLY A 64 -10.86 -7.31 5.36
CA GLY A 64 -12.17 -7.65 4.78
C GLY A 64 -12.63 -9.08 5.07
N ASP A 65 -11.71 -9.99 5.41
CA ASP A 65 -11.99 -11.36 5.84
C ASP A 65 -12.62 -11.46 7.24
N ILE A 66 -12.67 -10.36 8.00
CA ILE A 66 -13.29 -10.30 9.34
C ILE A 66 -14.82 -10.12 9.24
N LEU A 67 -15.34 -9.62 8.11
CA LEU A 67 -16.78 -9.55 7.86
C LEU A 67 -17.30 -10.92 7.41
N LYS A 68 -17.71 -11.74 8.38
CA LYS A 68 -18.57 -12.91 8.13
C LYS A 68 -20.03 -12.54 8.33
#